data_AF-V4BC71-F1
#
_entry.id   AF-V4BC71-F1
#
_cell.length_a   1.000
_cell.length_b   1.000
_cell.length_c   1.000
_cell.angle_alpha   90.00
_cell.angle_beta   90.00
_cell.angle_gamma   90.00
#
_symmetry.space_group_name_H-M   'P 1'
#
loop_
_entity.id
_entity.type
_entity.pdbx_description
1 polymer ?
#
loop_
_entity_poly.entity_id
_entity_poly.type
_entity_poly.pdbx_seq_one_letter_code
_entity_poly.pdbx_strand_id
1 'polypeptide(L)'
;MTDGESQPKGPVMGTMIFPMVKIPGLTDFTHGNLSGQRTLCSGMDMDLQRCLARVGLNKHLELCSKESEDFVECMSHSKQRERYEIMKAERERQKKAPLPPPPYDSLGAVLPQ
;
A
#
# COMPACT_ATOMS: atom_id res chain seq x y z
N MET A 1 3.45 -12.49 44.11
CA MET A 1 4.27 -11.70 45.06
C MET A 1 5.64 -11.54 44.41
N THR A 2 5.87 -10.30 43.95
CA THR A 2 7.16 -9.66 43.62
C THR A 2 8.19 -10.44 42.81
N ASP A 3 8.23 -10.12 41.51
CA ASP A 3 9.46 -10.11 40.71
C ASP A 3 10.46 -9.13 41.32
N GLY A 4 11.71 -9.58 41.47
CA GLY A 4 12.84 -8.74 41.79
C GLY A 4 13.90 -8.95 40.72
N GLU A 5 14.09 -7.95 39.85
CA GLU A 5 15.28 -7.88 39.02
C GLU A 5 15.81 -6.44 38.98
N SER A 6 17.11 -6.36 39.19
CA SER A 6 17.95 -5.23 39.53
C SER A 6 18.17 -4.25 38.38
N GLN A 7 18.04 -2.94 38.66
CA GLN A 7 18.49 -1.87 37.77
C GLN A 7 20.02 -1.65 37.86
N PRO A 8 20.75 -1.53 36.74
CA PRO A 8 22.04 -0.85 36.74
C PRO A 8 21.86 0.66 36.60
N LYS A 9 22.43 1.43 37.53
CA LYS A 9 22.48 2.90 37.53
C LYS A 9 23.49 3.39 36.50
N GLY A 10 23.02 3.95 35.39
CA GLY A 10 23.78 4.79 34.46
C GLY A 10 23.41 6.27 34.62
N PRO A 11 24.29 7.21 34.24
CA PRO A 11 24.10 8.64 34.50
C PRO A 11 23.02 9.25 33.60
N VAL A 12 22.19 10.11 34.19
CA VAL A 12 21.07 10.83 33.58
C VAL A 12 21.55 11.83 32.51
N MET A 13 21.61 11.37 31.27
CA MET A 13 21.69 12.25 30.11
C MET A 13 20.27 12.68 29.78
N GLY A 14 19.98 13.98 29.95
CA GLY A 14 18.64 14.55 29.85
C GLY A 14 17.90 14.14 28.58
N THR A 15 16.97 13.21 28.73
CA THR A 15 16.01 12.85 27.70
C THR A 15 15.04 14.02 27.56
N MET A 16 15.19 14.83 26.50
CA MET A 16 14.06 15.61 26.02
C MET A 16 12.99 14.64 25.53
N ILE A 17 12.10 14.24 26.44
CA ILE A 17 10.85 13.58 26.12
C ILE A 17 9.99 14.70 25.51
N PHE A 18 10.08 14.89 24.19
CA PHE A 18 9.02 15.60 23.48
C PHE A 18 7.79 14.70 23.55
N PRO A 19 6.72 15.07 24.28
CA PRO A 19 5.46 14.38 24.09
C PRO A 19 5.08 14.56 22.62
N MET A 20 4.77 13.46 21.94
CA MET A 20 4.09 13.46 20.65
C MET A 20 2.70 14.10 20.87
N VAL A 21 2.66 15.43 20.98
CA VAL A 21 1.42 16.20 21.03
C VAL A 21 0.81 16.06 19.64
N LYS A 22 -0.25 15.27 19.55
CA LYS A 22 -1.01 15.06 18.32
C LYS A 22 -1.73 16.36 18.00
N ILE A 23 -1.16 17.18 17.12
CA ILE A 23 -1.80 18.42 16.63
C ILE A 23 -2.78 17.99 15.54
N PRO A 24 -4.10 17.97 15.81
CA PRO A 24 -5.09 17.52 14.83
C PRO A 24 -4.96 18.39 13.57
N GLY A 25 -4.86 17.76 12.40
CA GLY A 25 -4.71 18.43 11.11
C GLY A 25 -3.28 18.48 10.54
N LEU A 26 -2.26 18.82 11.34
CA LEU A 26 -0.87 18.87 10.83
C LEU A 26 -0.28 17.46 10.70
N THR A 27 -0.42 16.64 11.74
CA THR A 27 0.04 15.24 11.70
C THR A 27 -0.73 14.42 10.68
N ASP A 28 -2.01 14.71 10.46
CA ASP A 28 -2.85 13.95 9.53
C ASP A 28 -2.52 14.26 8.07
N PHE A 29 -2.12 15.50 7.76
CA PHE A 29 -1.65 15.88 6.43
C PHE A 29 -0.26 15.30 6.13
N THR A 30 0.67 15.35 7.10
CA THR A 30 2.00 14.76 6.93
C THR A 30 1.94 13.24 6.88
N HIS A 31 1.13 12.58 7.73
CA HIS A 31 0.94 11.13 7.65
C HIS A 31 0.29 10.75 6.32
N GLY A 32 -0.80 11.38 5.91
CA GLY A 32 -1.53 10.97 4.71
C GLY A 32 -0.70 11.01 3.41
N ASN A 33 0.22 11.98 3.29
CA ASN A 33 1.07 12.12 2.11
C ASN A 33 2.39 11.32 2.20
N LEU A 34 3.05 11.23 3.37
CA LEU A 34 4.30 10.46 3.50
C LEU A 34 4.07 8.96 3.65
N SER A 35 2.96 8.54 4.27
CA SER A 35 2.66 7.11 4.46
C SER A 35 1.96 6.47 3.27
N GLY A 36 1.66 7.20 2.19
CA GLY A 36 0.93 6.64 1.05
C GLY A 36 -0.52 6.21 1.35
N GLN A 37 -1.00 6.37 2.59
CA GLN A 37 -2.30 5.88 3.06
C GLN A 37 -3.52 6.53 2.36
N ARG A 38 -3.34 7.61 1.59
CA ARG A 38 -4.40 8.24 0.79
C ARG A 38 -4.30 7.97 -0.73
N THR A 39 -3.43 7.05 -1.13
CA THR A 39 -3.23 6.70 -2.55
C THR A 39 -4.18 5.58 -2.99
N LEU A 40 -4.33 5.40 -4.31
CA LEU A 40 -5.13 4.31 -4.90
C LEU A 40 -4.68 2.91 -4.42
N CYS A 41 -3.41 2.76 -4.02
CA CYS A 41 -2.82 1.51 -3.54
C CYS A 41 -2.85 1.36 -2.00
N SER A 42 -3.48 2.29 -1.28
CA SER A 42 -3.48 2.32 0.19
C SER A 42 -4.00 1.01 0.82
N GLY A 43 -5.01 0.36 0.23
CA GLY A 43 -5.51 -0.92 0.73
C GLY A 43 -4.43 -2.02 0.74
N MET A 44 -3.70 -2.15 -0.37
CA MET A 44 -2.64 -3.15 -0.51
C MET A 44 -1.41 -2.81 0.35
N ASP A 45 -1.07 -1.52 0.48
CA ASP A 45 -0.01 -1.08 1.39
C ASP A 45 -0.34 -1.46 2.85
N MET A 46 -1.58 -1.23 3.30
CA MET A 46 -1.99 -1.58 4.65
C MET A 46 -1.95 -3.09 4.91
N ASP A 47 -2.25 -3.92 3.92
CA ASP A 47 -2.15 -5.38 4.04
C ASP A 47 -0.70 -5.86 4.11
N LEU A 48 0.20 -5.26 3.33
CA LEU A 48 1.64 -5.49 3.44
C LEU A 48 2.16 -5.10 4.83
N GLN A 49 1.81 -3.91 5.33
CA GLN A 49 2.22 -3.46 6.67
C GLN A 49 1.70 -4.38 7.78
N ARG A 50 0.46 -4.88 7.66
CA ARG A 50 -0.10 -5.87 8.60
C ARG A 50 0.67 -7.18 8.59
N CYS A 51 1.11 -7.64 7.41
CA CYS A 51 1.93 -8.85 7.30
C CYS A 51 3.32 -8.63 7.94
N LEU A 52 3.97 -7.51 7.62
CA LEU A 52 5.26 -7.13 8.19
C LEU A 52 5.21 -7.00 9.72
N ALA A 53 4.13 -6.43 10.26
CA ALA A 53 3.94 -6.29 11.70
C ALA A 53 3.81 -7.63 12.44
N ARG A 54 3.30 -8.68 11.78
CA ARG A 54 3.17 -10.03 12.38
C ARG A 54 4.46 -10.83 12.31
N VAL A 55 5.18 -10.73 11.20
CA VAL A 55 6.30 -11.61 10.86
C VAL A 55 7.66 -10.99 11.20
N GLY A 56 7.75 -9.66 11.17
CA GLY A 56 9.00 -8.91 11.25
C GLY A 56 9.79 -8.92 9.94
N LEU A 57 10.81 -8.05 9.87
CA LEU A 57 11.57 -7.80 8.65
C LEU A 57 12.40 -8.99 8.15
N ASN A 58 12.69 -9.99 8.98
CA ASN A 58 13.62 -11.06 8.60
C ASN A 58 12.98 -12.14 7.72
N LYS A 59 11.67 -12.38 7.83
CA LYS A 59 10.97 -13.44 7.10
C LYS A 59 9.93 -12.91 6.11
N HIS A 60 9.94 -11.61 5.84
CA HIS A 60 8.93 -10.98 5.00
C HIS A 60 8.94 -11.47 3.54
N LEU A 61 10.13 -11.79 3.00
CA LEU A 61 10.28 -12.24 1.62
C LEU A 61 9.57 -13.58 1.35
N GLU A 62 9.51 -14.46 2.34
CA GLU A 62 8.87 -15.77 2.19
C GLU A 62 7.39 -15.71 2.53
N LEU A 63 7.06 -15.08 3.67
CA LEU A 63 5.71 -15.13 4.25
C LEU A 63 4.78 -14.02 3.76
N CYS A 64 5.32 -12.87 3.34
CA CYS A 64 4.56 -11.71 2.85
C CYS A 64 4.77 -11.46 1.35
N SER A 65 5.22 -12.48 0.61
CA SER A 65 5.51 -12.37 -0.83
C SER A 65 4.30 -11.91 -1.61
N LYS A 66 3.14 -12.50 -1.34
CA LYS A 66 1.88 -12.18 -2.03
C LYS A 66 1.48 -10.72 -1.85
N GLU A 67 1.44 -10.24 -0.62
CA GLU A 67 1.07 -8.87 -0.29
C GLU A 67 2.06 -7.87 -0.88
N SER A 68 3.34 -8.23 -0.92
CA SER A 68 4.38 -7.42 -1.56
C SER A 68 4.22 -7.36 -3.08
N GLU A 69 3.88 -8.49 -3.72
CA GLU A 69 3.64 -8.55 -5.15
C GLU A 69 2.39 -7.77 -5.56
N ASP A 70 1.31 -7.85 -4.78
CA ASP A 70 0.08 -7.11 -5.04
C ASP A 70 0.33 -5.59 -4.92
N PHE A 71 1.08 -5.16 -3.90
CA PHE A 71 1.48 -3.75 -3.76
C PHE A 71 2.35 -3.26 -4.93
N VAL A 72 3.33 -4.06 -5.36
CA VAL A 72 4.19 -3.74 -6.52
C VAL A 72 3.39 -3.74 -7.82
N GLU A 73 2.43 -4.65 -7.97
CA GLU A 73 1.52 -4.69 -9.12
C GLU A 73 0.68 -3.41 -9.18
N CYS A 74 0.13 -2.97 -8.06
CA CYS A 74 -0.63 -1.72 -8.01
C CYS A 74 0.19 -0.50 -8.43
N MET A 75 1.46 -0.43 -8.02
CA MET A 75 2.31 0.70 -8.39
C MET A 75 2.76 0.67 -9.85
N SER A 76 2.96 -0.53 -10.41
CA SER A 76 3.55 -0.71 -11.75
C SER A 76 2.53 -0.99 -12.85
N HIS A 77 1.35 -1.51 -12.51
CA HIS A 77 0.33 -2.05 -13.41
C HIS A 77 0.88 -3.05 -14.45
N SER A 78 1.99 -3.72 -14.14
CA SER A 78 2.72 -4.57 -15.08
C SER A 78 1.89 -5.78 -15.54
N LYS A 79 1.32 -6.53 -14.58
CA LYS A 79 0.47 -7.70 -14.87
C LYS A 79 -0.80 -7.30 -15.62
N GLN A 80 -1.45 -6.18 -15.24
CA GLN A 80 -2.63 -5.68 -15.93
C GLN A 80 -2.33 -5.30 -17.40
N ARG A 81 -1.21 -4.63 -17.64
CA ARG A 81 -0.79 -4.24 -18.99
C ARG A 81 -0.47 -5.45 -19.86
N GLU A 82 0.26 -6.42 -19.33
CA GLU A 82 0.57 -7.67 -20.03
C GLU A 82 -0.72 -8.40 -20.44
N ARG A 83 -1.69 -8.52 -19.52
CA ARG A 83 -3.00 -9.12 -19.83
C ARG A 83 -3.71 -8.39 -20.96
N TYR A 84 -3.67 -7.06 -20.97
CA TYR A 84 -4.24 -6.25 -22.05
C TYR A 84 -3.57 -6.53 -23.39
N GLU A 85 -2.23 -6.58 -23.43
CA GLU A 85 -1.46 -6.83 -24.64
C GLU A 85 -1.75 -8.23 -25.21
N ILE A 86 -1.83 -9.26 -24.36
CA ILE A 86 -2.19 -10.63 -24.77
C ILE A 86 -3.61 -10.67 -25.35
N MET A 87 -4.58 -10.05 -24.66
CA MET A 87 -5.97 -9.99 -25.15
C MET A 87 -6.09 -9.24 -26.48
N LYS A 88 -5.30 -8.19 -26.66
CA LYS A 88 -5.22 -7.43 -27.91
C LYS A 88 -4.63 -8.28 -29.04
N ALA A 89 -3.49 -8.94 -28.80
CA ALA A 89 -2.84 -9.80 -29.77
C ALA A 89 -3.74 -10.95 -30.23
N GLU A 90 -4.49 -11.57 -29.31
CA GLU A 90 -5.46 -12.62 -29.67
C GLU A 90 -6.62 -12.10 -30.52
N ARG A 91 -7.09 -10.86 -30.28
CA ARG A 91 -8.11 -10.23 -31.15
C ARG A 91 -7.60 -9.93 -32.54
N GLU A 92 -6.38 -9.42 -32.65
CA GLU A 92 -5.72 -9.16 -33.93
C GLU A 92 -5.50 -10.45 -34.72
N ARG A 93 -5.05 -11.51 -34.04
CA ARG A 93 -4.93 -12.86 -34.62
C ARG A 93 -6.27 -13.37 -35.17
N GLN A 94 -7.36 -13.14 -34.43
CA GLN A 94 -8.72 -13.54 -34.83
C GLN A 94 -9.37 -12.58 -35.84
N LYS A 95 -8.70 -11.51 -36.24
CA LYS A 95 -9.22 -10.45 -37.14
C LYS A 95 -10.61 -9.95 -36.73
N LYS A 96 -10.86 -9.86 -35.42
CA LYS A 96 -12.14 -9.40 -34.89
C LYS A 96 -12.33 -7.91 -35.20
N ALA A 97 -13.57 -7.54 -35.54
CA ALA A 97 -13.92 -6.12 -35.70
C ALA A 97 -13.70 -5.35 -34.38
N PRO A 98 -13.42 -4.04 -34.45
CA PRO A 98 -13.33 -3.19 -33.27
C PRO A 98 -14.60 -3.30 -32.42
N LEU A 99 -14.45 -3.38 -31.10
CA LEU A 99 -15.60 -3.32 -30.21
C LEU A 99 -16.27 -1.94 -30.30
N PRO A 100 -17.62 -1.86 -30.21
CA PRO A 100 -18.28 -0.60 -29.99
C PRO A 100 -17.82 0.00 -28.64
N PRO A 101 -17.84 1.34 -28.50
CA PRO A 101 -17.55 1.97 -27.22
C PRO A 101 -18.57 1.48 -26.17
N PRO A 102 -18.15 1.36 -24.90
CA PRO A 102 -19.08 1.01 -23.83
C PRO A 102 -20.20 2.08 -23.72
N PRO A 103 -21.41 1.69 -23.30
CA PRO A 103 -22.51 2.63 -23.12
C PRO A 103 -22.18 3.64 -22.02
N TYR A 104 -22.75 4.85 -22.13
CA TYR A 104 -22.47 5.98 -21.25
C TYR A 104 -22.71 5.68 -19.77
N ASP A 105 -23.75 4.91 -19.46
CA ASP A 105 -24.09 4.49 -18.10
C ASP A 105 -23.03 3.61 -17.44
N SER A 106 -22.16 2.97 -18.25
CA SER A 106 -21.05 2.15 -17.78
C SER A 106 -19.75 2.94 -17.56
N LEU A 107 -19.70 4.21 -18.00
CA LEU A 107 -18.52 5.08 -17.95
C LEU A 107 -18.49 5.94 -16.67
N GLY A 108 -18.94 5.37 -15.55
CA GLY A 108 -19.13 6.03 -14.25
C GLY A 108 -18.25 7.28 -14.05
N ALA A 109 -18.87 8.45 -14.18
CA ALA A 109 -18.32 9.77 -13.87
C ALA A 109 -17.09 10.28 -14.67
N VAL A 110 -16.82 9.79 -15.90
CA VAL A 110 -15.68 10.32 -16.71
C VAL A 110 -16.07 11.46 -17.67
N LEU A 111 -17.33 11.89 -17.70
CA LEU A 111 -17.74 13.06 -18.49
C LEU A 111 -18.21 14.18 -17.57
N PRO A 112 -17.57 15.37 -17.60
CA PRO A 112 -18.16 16.54 -16.95
C PRO A 112 -19.49 16.84 -17.67
N GLN A 113 -20.57 16.95 -16.90
CA GLN A 113 -21.78 17.64 -17.35
C GLN A 113 -21.55 19.15 -17.35
#